data_AF-A0A1X7T262-F1
#
_entry.id   AF-A0A1X7T262-F1
#
_cell.length_a   1.000
_cell.length_b   1.000
_cell.length_c   1.000
_cell.angle_alpha   90.00
_cell.angle_beta   90.00
_cell.angle_gamma   90.00
#
_symmetry.space_group_name_H-M   'P 1'
#
loop_
_entity.id
_entity.type
_entity.pdbx_description
1 polymer ?
#
loop_
_entity_poly.entity_id
_entity_poly.type
_entity_poly.pdbx_seq_one_letter_code
_entity_poly.pdbx_strand_id
1 'polypeptide(L)'
;GVTDEKSYSENIRNVLKIESKIEGGCPVLLDKEQALVRKGILCIWRQDDKLLTFSRKTRRRQNYCFLFSKHFLVTQRVEKKGEEGYRLLKENGLLSLAKCRIHEYALPEYPELRFLSFGLEIDDGSQSQSKQKLIFIAMSVAEKAQWIADIAQVQRI
;
A
#
# COMPACT_ATOMS: atom_id res chain seq x y z
N GLY A 1 -27.20 -15.03 2.65
CA GLY A 1 -27.42 -16.42 3.07
C GLY A 1 -26.22 -17.28 2.72
N VAL A 2 -26.22 -17.93 1.55
CA VAL A 2 -25.14 -18.84 1.11
C VAL A 2 -23.99 -18.12 0.38
N THR A 3 -24.27 -16.95 -0.20
CA THR A 3 -23.27 -16.09 -0.88
C THR A 3 -22.32 -15.41 0.10
N ASP A 4 -22.79 -15.05 1.29
CA ASP A 4 -21.99 -14.33 2.28
C ASP A 4 -20.94 -15.24 2.93
N GLU A 5 -21.30 -16.51 3.20
CA GLU A 5 -20.35 -17.51 3.70
C GLU A 5 -19.29 -17.90 2.66
N LYS A 6 -19.67 -18.01 1.39
CA LYS A 6 -18.71 -18.23 0.30
C LYS A 6 -17.75 -17.06 0.17
N SER A 7 -18.24 -15.82 0.22
CA SER A 7 -17.39 -14.63 0.18
C SER A 7 -16.46 -14.54 1.40
N TYR A 8 -16.96 -14.89 2.60
CA TYR A 8 -16.14 -14.91 3.82
C TYR A 8 -15.03 -15.96 3.75
N SER A 9 -15.34 -17.18 3.32
CA SER A 9 -14.35 -18.25 3.16
C SER A 9 -13.32 -17.96 2.06
N GLU A 10 -13.74 -17.34 0.96
CA GLU A 10 -12.85 -16.86 -0.10
C GLU A 10 -11.93 -15.73 0.39
N ASN A 11 -12.46 -14.80 1.19
CA ASN A 11 -11.68 -13.74 1.80
C ASN A 11 -10.59 -14.32 2.71
N ILE A 12 -10.95 -15.21 3.65
CA ILE A 12 -9.98 -15.88 4.53
C ILE A 12 -8.89 -16.56 3.71
N ARG A 13 -9.28 -17.33 2.68
CA ARG A 13 -8.32 -18.03 1.82
C ARG A 13 -7.38 -17.07 1.10
N ASN A 14 -7.87 -15.93 0.62
CA ASN A 14 -7.07 -14.90 -0.04
C ASN A 14 -6.09 -14.24 0.92
N VAL A 15 -6.54 -13.89 2.13
CA VAL A 15 -5.71 -13.29 3.18
C VAL A 15 -4.59 -14.25 3.59
N LEU A 16 -4.92 -15.52 3.90
CA LEU A 16 -3.93 -16.54 4.28
C LEU A 16 -2.91 -16.82 3.18
N LYS A 17 -3.34 -16.83 1.91
CA LYS A 17 -2.44 -17.02 0.76
C LYS A 17 -1.44 -15.87 0.61
N ILE A 18 -1.84 -14.64 0.96
CA ILE A 18 -0.92 -13.50 0.95
C ILE A 18 0.00 -13.56 2.16
N GLU A 19 -0.55 -13.83 3.36
CA GLU A 19 0.21 -13.98 4.60
C GLU A 19 1.34 -15.00 4.45
N SER A 20 1.05 -16.17 3.87
CA SER A 20 2.05 -17.23 3.66
C SER A 20 3.17 -16.85 2.69
N LYS A 21 2.94 -15.84 1.84
CA LYS A 21 3.94 -15.30 0.90
C LYS A 21 4.78 -14.19 1.51
N ILE A 22 4.41 -13.64 2.66
CA ILE A 22 5.18 -12.60 3.33
C ILE A 22 6.34 -13.23 4.10
N GLU A 23 7.57 -12.78 3.83
CA GLU A 23 8.75 -13.21 4.59
C GLU A 23 8.60 -12.85 6.07
N GLY A 24 8.70 -13.86 6.94
CA GLY A 24 8.52 -13.69 8.39
C GLY A 24 7.05 -13.65 8.84
N GLY A 25 6.10 -13.76 7.92
CA GLY A 25 4.66 -13.69 8.20
C GLY A 25 4.17 -12.26 8.47
N CYS A 26 2.85 -12.10 8.60
CA CYS A 26 2.22 -10.81 8.92
C CYS A 26 1.03 -11.02 9.87
N PRO A 27 1.25 -11.05 11.20
CA PRO A 27 0.23 -11.46 12.18
C PRO A 27 -1.05 -10.61 12.15
N VAL A 28 -0.96 -9.34 11.77
CA VAL A 28 -2.12 -8.45 11.65
C VAL A 28 -3.15 -8.92 10.60
N LEU A 29 -2.73 -9.77 9.66
CA LEU A 29 -3.61 -10.36 8.65
C LEU A 29 -4.42 -11.55 9.19
N LEU A 30 -4.04 -12.10 10.36
CA LEU A 30 -4.78 -13.19 10.99
C LEU A 30 -6.03 -12.70 11.74
N ASP A 31 -6.22 -11.39 11.84
CA ASP A 31 -7.48 -10.80 12.31
C ASP A 31 -8.60 -11.13 11.33
N LYS A 32 -9.65 -11.80 11.83
CA LYS A 32 -10.84 -12.22 11.07
C LYS A 32 -11.59 -11.06 10.42
N GLU A 33 -11.39 -9.84 10.90
CA GLU A 33 -12.01 -8.62 10.37
C GLU A 33 -11.19 -8.00 9.23
N GLN A 34 -10.02 -8.57 8.88
CA GLN A 34 -9.28 -8.19 7.68
C GLN A 34 -9.95 -8.75 6.43
N ALA A 35 -10.23 -7.87 5.48
CA ALA A 35 -10.60 -8.25 4.13
C ALA A 35 -9.62 -7.70 3.11
N LEU A 36 -9.20 -8.51 2.14
CA LEU A 36 -8.39 -8.01 1.03
C LEU A 36 -9.27 -7.17 0.10
N VAL A 37 -8.91 -5.89 -0.07
CA VAL A 37 -9.66 -4.94 -0.90
C VAL A 37 -8.97 -4.73 -2.25
N ARG A 38 -7.65 -4.51 -2.24
CA ARG A 38 -6.88 -4.27 -3.47
C ARG A 38 -5.47 -4.83 -3.36
N LYS A 39 -4.93 -5.26 -4.50
CA LYS A 39 -3.50 -5.51 -4.69
C LYS A 39 -3.04 -4.87 -6.00
N GLY A 40 -1.83 -4.34 -6.02
CA GLY A 40 -1.31 -3.67 -7.22
C GLY A 40 0.09 -3.13 -7.02
N ILE A 41 0.60 -2.46 -8.04
CA ILE A 41 1.95 -1.90 -8.03
C ILE A 41 1.86 -0.40 -7.81
N LEU A 42 2.61 0.11 -6.84
CA LEU A 42 2.81 1.55 -6.64
C LEU A 42 4.31 1.83 -6.55
N CYS A 43 4.73 3.03 -6.94
CA CYS A 43 6.07 3.52 -6.66
C CYS A 43 6.01 4.45 -5.45
N ILE A 44 6.93 4.30 -4.50
CA ILE A 44 7.07 5.26 -3.40
C ILE A 44 8.10 6.32 -3.77
N TRP A 45 7.70 7.59 -3.68
CA TRP A 45 8.62 8.72 -3.76
C TRP A 45 9.36 8.88 -2.43
N ARG A 46 10.69 9.00 -2.49
CA ARG A 46 11.55 9.32 -1.34
C ARG A 46 12.14 10.72 -1.53
N GLN A 47 12.33 11.47 -0.45
CA GLN A 47 12.85 12.83 -0.53
C GLN A 47 14.26 12.91 -1.14
N ASP A 48 15.06 11.84 -0.98
CA ASP A 48 16.37 11.67 -1.62
C ASP A 48 16.29 11.49 -3.14
N ASP A 49 15.08 11.28 -3.70
CA ASP A 49 14.85 11.09 -5.14
C ASP A 49 14.95 12.38 -5.94
N LYS A 50 15.17 13.53 -5.28
CA LYS A 50 15.45 14.82 -5.91
C LYS A 50 16.62 14.80 -6.91
N LEU A 51 17.50 13.78 -6.86
CA LEU A 51 18.74 13.74 -7.64
C LEU A 51 18.79 12.73 -8.80
N LEU A 52 17.74 11.95 -9.06
CA LEU A 52 17.84 10.88 -10.07
C LEU A 52 16.61 10.81 -10.98
N THR A 53 16.79 11.35 -12.18
CA THR A 53 15.96 11.17 -13.41
C THR A 53 14.88 10.10 -13.27
N PHE A 54 13.62 10.56 -13.18
CA PHE A 54 12.39 9.76 -13.06
C PHE A 54 12.16 8.76 -14.23
N SER A 55 13.10 8.72 -15.19
CA SER A 55 13.00 8.07 -16.49
C SER A 55 13.24 6.54 -16.49
N ARG A 56 14.07 5.97 -15.61
CA ARG A 56 14.38 4.51 -15.65
C ARG A 56 14.65 3.82 -14.32
N LYS A 57 15.16 4.52 -13.30
CA LYS A 57 15.45 3.92 -11.98
C LYS A 57 14.19 3.77 -11.10
N THR A 58 13.17 4.59 -11.32
CA THR A 58 11.89 4.54 -10.60
C THR A 58 11.13 3.24 -10.83
N ARG A 59 11.20 2.67 -12.05
CA ARG A 59 10.64 1.33 -12.35
C ARG A 59 11.28 0.20 -11.54
N ARG A 60 12.52 0.35 -11.08
CA ARG A 60 13.20 -0.61 -10.18
C ARG A 60 12.76 -0.49 -8.72
N ARG A 61 11.94 0.50 -8.39
CA ARG A 61 11.41 0.74 -7.03
C ARG A 61 9.90 0.51 -6.94
N GLN A 62 9.36 -0.27 -7.86
CA GLN A 62 7.98 -0.74 -7.79
C GLN A 62 7.80 -1.59 -6.53
N ASN A 63 6.86 -1.16 -5.69
CA ASN A 63 6.41 -1.90 -4.53
C ASN A 63 5.12 -2.62 -4.88
N TYR A 64 5.00 -3.86 -4.42
CA TYR A 64 3.73 -4.58 -4.50
C TYR A 64 2.95 -4.29 -3.23
N CYS A 65 1.80 -3.66 -3.38
CA CYS A 65 1.01 -3.11 -2.30
C CYS A 65 -0.28 -3.91 -2.12
N PHE A 66 -0.70 -4.08 -0.87
CA PHE A 66 -1.93 -4.77 -0.50
C PHE A 66 -2.75 -3.90 0.44
N LEU A 67 -3.91 -3.44 -0.03
CA LEU A 67 -4.91 -2.80 0.81
C LEU A 67 -5.81 -3.86 1.41
N PHE A 68 -5.82 -3.91 2.73
CA PHE A 68 -6.82 -4.62 3.49
C PHE A 68 -7.74 -3.63 4.21
N SER A 69 -8.84 -4.12 4.80
CA SER A 69 -9.84 -3.30 5.48
C SER A 69 -9.27 -2.41 6.59
N LYS A 70 -8.26 -2.87 7.36
CA LYS A 70 -7.66 -2.05 8.43
C LYS A 70 -6.19 -1.70 8.22
N HIS A 71 -5.50 -2.39 7.32
CA HIS A 71 -4.06 -2.21 7.10
C HIS A 71 -3.72 -2.03 5.62
N PHE A 72 -2.69 -1.23 5.36
CA PHE A 72 -2.08 -1.10 4.06
C PHE A 72 -0.64 -1.58 4.11
N LEU A 73 -0.34 -2.64 3.35
CA LEU A 73 0.98 -3.25 3.31
C LEU A 73 1.72 -2.78 2.07
N VAL A 74 3.00 -2.45 2.26
CA VAL A 74 3.92 -2.03 1.22
C VAL A 74 5.13 -2.95 1.21
N THR A 75 5.32 -3.66 0.09
CA THR A 75 6.30 -4.75 0.02
C THR A 75 7.26 -4.59 -1.16
N GLN A 76 8.40 -5.26 -1.08
CA GLN A 76 9.25 -5.59 -2.22
C GLN A 76 8.93 -7.01 -2.68
N ARG A 77 8.83 -7.21 -3.99
CA ARG A 77 8.79 -8.56 -4.57
C ARG A 77 10.14 -9.23 -4.34
N VAL A 78 10.09 -10.46 -3.87
CA VAL A 78 11.25 -11.32 -3.68
C VAL A 78 10.94 -12.68 -4.27
N GLU A 79 11.98 -13.40 -4.70
CA GLU A 79 11.83 -14.77 -5.14
C GLU A 79 12.33 -15.69 -4.02
N LYS A 80 11.48 -16.60 -3.58
CA LYS A 80 11.79 -17.55 -2.50
C LYS A 80 11.60 -18.96 -3.04
N LYS A 81 12.71 -19.67 -3.25
CA LYS A 81 12.73 -21.06 -3.77
C LYS A 81 11.96 -21.22 -5.10
N GLY A 82 12.07 -20.25 -6.01
CA GLY A 82 11.37 -20.28 -7.31
C GLY A 82 9.91 -19.82 -7.26
N GLU A 83 9.40 -19.44 -6.08
CA GLU A 83 8.05 -18.90 -5.91
C GLU A 83 8.08 -17.40 -5.61
N GLU A 84 7.03 -16.70 -6.05
CA GLU A 84 6.83 -15.28 -5.73
C GLU A 84 6.52 -15.11 -4.24
N GLY A 85 7.36 -14.34 -3.56
CA GLY A 85 7.18 -13.88 -2.18
C GLY A 85 7.21 -12.36 -2.07
N TYR A 86 6.92 -11.89 -0.86
CA TYR A 86 6.91 -10.46 -0.54
C TYR A 86 7.68 -10.19 0.75
N ARG A 87 8.50 -9.14 0.75
CA ARG A 87 9.17 -8.64 1.95
C ARG A 87 8.58 -7.29 2.32
N LEU A 88 8.09 -7.12 3.54
CA LEU A 88 7.66 -5.81 4.04
C LEU A 88 8.83 -4.83 4.04
N LEU A 89 8.59 -3.58 3.65
CA LEU A 89 9.59 -2.53 3.82
C LEU A 89 9.93 -2.34 5.30
N LYS A 90 11.21 -2.15 5.62
CA LYS A 90 11.68 -1.91 6.99
C LYS A 90 10.99 -0.69 7.61
N GLU A 91 10.86 0.36 6.82
CA GLU A 91 10.15 1.57 7.18
C GLU A 91 8.83 1.59 6.40
N ASN A 92 7.73 1.83 7.10
CA ASN A 92 6.40 1.99 6.51
C ASN A 92 5.91 0.79 5.67
N GLY A 93 6.43 -0.41 5.91
CA GLY A 93 5.96 -1.62 5.24
C GLY A 93 4.58 -2.07 5.69
N LEU A 94 4.18 -1.69 6.90
CA LEU A 94 2.87 -2.01 7.49
C LEU A 94 2.25 -0.74 8.06
N LEU A 95 1.14 -0.29 7.48
CA LEU A 95 0.45 0.94 7.87
C LEU A 95 -0.93 0.61 8.42
N SER A 96 -1.27 1.15 9.60
CA SER A 96 -2.62 1.09 10.14
C SER A 96 -3.45 2.23 9.54
N LEU A 97 -4.55 1.90 8.86
CA LEU A 97 -5.38 2.90 8.17
C LEU A 97 -6.11 3.85 9.13
N ALA A 98 -6.36 3.42 10.36
CA ALA A 98 -6.91 4.26 11.42
C ALA A 98 -5.98 5.42 11.80
N LYS A 99 -4.68 5.27 11.54
CA LYS A 99 -3.64 6.28 11.78
C LYS A 99 -3.22 7.01 10.51
N CYS A 100 -3.82 6.69 9.38
CA CYS A 100 -3.47 7.29 8.10
C CYS A 100 -4.53 8.30 7.68
N ARG A 101 -4.11 9.35 6.97
CA ARG A 101 -5.00 10.27 6.27
C ARG A 101 -4.56 10.36 4.82
N ILE A 102 -5.46 9.98 3.91
CA ILE A 102 -5.22 10.14 2.48
C ILE A 102 -5.41 11.59 2.06
N HIS A 103 -4.54 12.07 1.16
CA HIS A 103 -4.67 13.38 0.55
C HIS A 103 -4.16 13.36 -0.89
N GLU A 104 -4.65 14.28 -1.70
CA GLU A 104 -4.01 14.56 -2.98
C GLU A 104 -2.62 15.16 -2.74
N TYR A 105 -1.66 14.78 -3.59
CA TYR A 105 -0.31 15.30 -3.50
C TYR A 105 0.20 15.62 -4.89
N ALA A 106 0.70 16.84 -5.05
CA ALA A 106 1.38 17.29 -6.25
C ALA A 106 2.87 17.42 -5.91
N LEU A 107 3.73 16.79 -6.70
CA LEU A 107 5.18 16.95 -6.64
C LEU A 107 5.55 18.21 -7.45
N PRO A 108 5.93 19.34 -6.83
CA PRO A 108 6.20 20.58 -7.57
C PRO A 108 7.33 20.42 -8.59
N GLU A 109 8.35 19.63 -8.25
CA GLU A 109 9.50 19.36 -9.10
C GLU A 109 9.17 18.40 -10.27
N TYR A 110 8.01 17.73 -10.24
CA TYR A 110 7.59 16.75 -11.25
C TYR A 110 6.10 16.93 -11.64
N PRO A 111 5.77 18.01 -12.38
CA PRO A 111 4.39 18.32 -12.77
C PRO A 111 3.67 17.19 -13.54
N GLU A 112 4.42 16.39 -14.29
CA GLU A 112 3.91 15.24 -15.05
C GLU A 112 3.35 14.12 -14.15
N LEU A 113 3.77 14.07 -12.89
CA LEU A 113 3.33 13.07 -11.92
C LEU A 113 2.14 13.53 -11.09
N ARG A 114 1.75 14.81 -11.17
CA ARG A 114 0.67 15.40 -10.37
C ARG A 114 -0.62 14.57 -10.42
N PHE A 115 -0.97 14.07 -11.60
CA PHE A 115 -2.19 13.29 -11.81
C PHE A 115 -2.03 11.79 -11.49
N LEU A 116 -0.81 11.37 -11.14
CA LEU A 116 -0.45 10.00 -10.78
C LEU A 116 -0.12 9.85 -9.30
N SER A 117 0.20 10.95 -8.61
CA SER A 117 0.61 10.93 -7.20
C SER A 117 -0.54 11.18 -6.23
N PHE A 118 -0.46 10.52 -5.08
CA PHE A 118 -1.28 10.74 -3.88
C PHE A 118 -0.45 10.50 -2.62
N GLY A 119 -0.86 11.05 -1.50
CA GLY A 119 -0.15 10.91 -0.23
C GLY A 119 -0.95 10.21 0.85
N LEU A 120 -0.24 9.52 1.73
CA LEU A 120 -0.72 9.10 3.04
C LEU A 120 0.10 9.81 4.12
N GLU A 121 -0.58 10.65 4.88
CA GLU A 121 -0.05 11.23 6.11
C GLU A 121 -0.28 10.23 7.25
N ILE A 122 0.78 9.90 7.99
CA ILE A 122 0.75 8.93 9.08
C ILE A 122 0.86 9.68 10.39
N ASP A 123 -0.13 9.47 11.26
CA ASP A 123 -0.12 9.90 12.64
C ASP A 123 0.50 8.80 13.51
N ASP A 124 1.77 8.96 13.86
CA ASP A 124 2.49 8.02 14.72
C ASP A 124 2.22 8.26 16.21
N GLY A 125 1.38 9.25 16.56
CA GLY A 125 1.10 9.63 17.94
C GLY A 125 2.26 10.33 18.64
N SER A 126 3.34 10.67 17.92
CA SER A 126 4.43 11.45 18.49
C SER A 126 4.00 12.91 18.66
N GLN A 127 4.40 13.54 19.76
CA GLN A 127 4.17 14.98 20.02
C GLN A 127 4.98 15.88 19.07
N SER A 128 5.77 15.28 18.18
CA SER A 128 6.50 15.95 17.10
C SER A 128 5.49 16.51 16.09
N GLN A 129 5.52 17.82 15.84
CA GLN A 129 4.62 18.46 14.86
C GLN A 129 4.78 17.92 13.42
N SER A 130 5.82 17.15 13.12
CA SER A 130 6.08 16.59 11.80
C SER A 130 5.43 15.22 11.63
N LYS A 131 4.19 15.18 11.14
CA LYS A 131 3.58 13.94 10.64
C LYS A 131 4.38 13.38 9.48
N GLN A 132 4.63 12.06 9.51
CA GLN A 132 5.34 11.39 8.43
C GLN A 132 4.46 11.31 7.17
N LYS A 133 5.03 11.58 6.00
CA LYS A 133 4.31 11.56 4.72
C LYS A 133 4.91 10.52 3.79
N LEU A 134 4.06 9.63 3.28
CA LEU A 134 4.38 8.71 2.19
C LEU A 134 3.68 9.16 0.92
N ILE A 135 4.45 9.29 -0.15
CA ILE A 135 3.91 9.71 -1.45
C ILE A 135 4.00 8.52 -2.39
N PHE A 136 2.84 8.11 -2.90
CA PHE A 136 2.68 7.02 -3.84
C PHE A 136 2.45 7.58 -5.23
N ILE A 137 2.98 6.90 -6.23
CA ILE A 137 2.79 7.18 -7.65
C ILE A 137 2.18 5.92 -8.29
N ALA A 138 1.00 6.08 -8.88
CA ALA A 138 0.31 5.04 -9.65
C ALA A 138 0.84 4.98 -11.09
N MET A 139 0.57 3.87 -11.77
CA MET A 139 0.95 3.64 -13.17
C MET A 139 0.02 4.35 -14.15
N SER A 140 -1.18 4.76 -13.70
CA SER A 140 -2.14 5.53 -14.49
C SER A 140 -3.06 6.37 -13.60
N VAL A 141 -3.74 7.35 -14.20
CA VAL A 141 -4.73 8.19 -13.51
C VAL A 141 -5.92 7.34 -13.02
N ALA A 142 -6.35 6.37 -13.81
CA ALA A 142 -7.43 5.45 -13.43
C ALA A 142 -7.03 4.59 -12.23
N GLU A 143 -5.79 4.07 -12.21
CA GLU A 143 -5.28 3.31 -11.07
C GLU A 143 -5.18 4.18 -9.81
N LYS A 144 -4.68 5.42 -9.91
CA LYS A 144 -4.68 6.39 -8.80
C LYS A 144 -6.10 6.57 -8.24
N ALA A 145 -7.08 6.85 -9.10
CA ALA A 145 -8.46 7.09 -8.68
C ALA A 145 -9.04 5.89 -7.94
N GLN A 146 -8.76 4.68 -8.42
CA GLN A 146 -9.17 3.44 -7.77
C GLN A 146 -8.51 3.23 -6.40
N TRP A 147 -7.20 3.47 -6.26
CA TRP A 147 -6.52 3.40 -4.95
C TRP A 147 -7.11 4.40 -3.96
N ILE A 148 -7.33 5.65 -4.38
CA ILE A 148 -7.92 6.68 -3.52
C ILE A 148 -9.34 6.29 -3.09
N ALA A 149 -10.16 5.82 -4.03
CA ALA A 149 -11.53 5.41 -3.75
C ALA A 149 -11.58 4.25 -2.74
N ASP A 150 -10.77 3.21 -2.95
CA ASP A 150 -10.78 2.05 -2.07
C ASP A 150 -10.24 2.39 -0.67
N ILE A 151 -9.16 3.19 -0.58
CA ILE A 151 -8.64 3.66 0.73
C ILE A 151 -9.68 4.51 1.45
N ALA A 152 -10.32 5.46 0.75
CA ALA A 152 -11.35 6.30 1.34
C ALA A 152 -12.58 5.49 1.75
N GLN A 153 -12.92 4.42 1.02
CA GLN A 153 -14.02 3.53 1.36
C GLN A 153 -13.72 2.74 2.63
N VAL A 154 -12.56 2.11 2.75
CA VAL A 154 -12.22 1.33 3.95
C VAL A 154 -12.07 2.20 5.19
N GLN A 155 -11.69 3.46 5.06
CA GLN A 155 -11.61 4.41 6.19
C GLN A 155 -12.97 4.93 6.69
N ARG A 156 -14.07 4.66 5.96
CA ARG A 156 -15.43 5.02 6.39
C ARG A 156 -16.14 3.90 7.16
N ILE A 157 -15.58 2.69 7.16
CA ILE A 157 -16.11 1.49 7.81
C ILE A 157 -15.56 1.42 9.23
#